data_AF-A0A2S7KUH9-F1
#
_entry.id   AF-A0A2S7KUH9-F1
#
_cell.length_a   1.000
_cell.length_b   1.000
_cell.length_c   1.000
_cell.angle_alpha   90.00
_cell.angle_beta   90.00
_cell.angle_gamma   90.00
#
_symmetry.space_group_name_H-M   'P 1'
#
loop_
_entity.id
_entity.type
_entity.pdbx_description
1 polymer ?
#
loop_
_entity_poly.entity_id
_entity_poly.type
_entity_poly.pdbx_seq_one_letter_code
_entity_poly.pdbx_strand_id
1 'polypeptide(L)'
;MEAEQISKLAPAIFLLVLGVIEALGGLYFNNDRRTKNDYVIEILCLVTLPTLIQPAILLTTLFAMKAWFPGLEDYFINSSLWWHVAAFLVLDDMTQYWWHRLSHVSPTMWKLHRPHHVVEEMGVMVTYRNATLYYALMPGLWFTGLLIYFGMGYVYLFYLPIKLVFILLAHSETRWDRFLFKYKILHPIAWVIERTITLPSTHYAHHGLTEEDGISHPNGNFGNLIFFWDVLFGTAKITRKYPSRFGAWNQMKEPWYVQLMFPFIRSKDPRSELYSLKTNNDYNPSKDFKEFTK
;
A
#
# COMPACT_ATOMS: atom_id res chain seq x y z
N MET A 1 -7.10 3.94 28.34
CA MET A 1 -7.39 4.42 26.98
C MET A 1 -8.49 3.55 26.42
N GLU A 2 -9.52 4.15 25.84
CA GLU A 2 -10.60 3.41 25.17
C GLU A 2 -10.07 2.74 23.89
N ALA A 3 -10.68 1.63 23.47
CA ALA A 3 -10.24 0.86 22.30
C ALA A 3 -10.16 1.72 21.02
N GLU A 4 -11.04 2.70 20.88
CA GLU A 4 -11.02 3.66 19.78
C GLU A 4 -9.76 4.53 19.76
N GLN A 5 -9.31 5.01 20.93
CA GLN A 5 -8.08 5.79 21.03
C GLN A 5 -6.86 4.96 20.66
N ILE A 6 -6.82 3.69 21.10
CA ILE A 6 -5.74 2.76 20.74
C ILE A 6 -5.73 2.52 19.22
N SER A 7 -6.90 2.27 18.63
CA SER A 7 -7.06 2.02 17.19
C SER A 7 -6.49 3.15 16.34
N LYS A 8 -6.72 4.40 16.74
CA LYS A 8 -6.24 5.60 16.04
C LYS A 8 -4.76 5.90 16.33
N LEU A 9 -4.33 5.79 17.58
CA LEU A 9 -2.99 6.20 18.00
C LEU A 9 -1.91 5.17 17.68
N ALA A 10 -2.21 3.87 17.68
CA ALA A 10 -1.19 2.85 17.47
C ALA A 10 -0.48 2.99 16.11
N PRO A 11 -1.18 3.12 14.96
CA PRO A 11 -0.50 3.35 13.67
C PRO A 11 0.30 4.65 13.63
N ALA A 12 -0.23 5.72 14.23
CA ALA A 12 0.47 7.02 14.27
C ALA A 12 1.75 6.96 15.10
N ILE A 13 1.72 6.29 16.26
CA ILE A 13 2.89 6.06 17.11
C ILE A 13 3.91 5.18 16.37
N PHE A 14 3.48 4.10 15.73
CA PHE A 14 4.38 3.23 14.96
C PHE A 14 5.03 3.99 13.79
N LEU A 15 4.26 4.77 13.04
CA LEU A 15 4.78 5.64 11.98
C LEU A 15 5.85 6.60 12.53
N LEU A 16 5.56 7.27 13.65
CA LEU A 16 6.50 8.21 14.27
C LEU A 16 7.78 7.51 14.74
N VAL A 17 7.65 6.38 15.43
CA VAL A 17 8.79 5.61 15.95
C VAL A 17 9.67 5.11 14.80
N LEU A 18 9.08 4.48 13.78
CA LEU A 18 9.82 4.00 12.61
C LEU A 18 10.45 5.17 11.86
N GLY A 19 9.73 6.28 11.68
CA GLY A 19 10.23 7.48 11.03
C GLY A 19 11.43 8.08 11.77
N VAL A 20 11.40 8.14 13.10
CA VAL A 20 12.54 8.59 13.92
C VAL A 20 13.72 7.63 13.79
N ILE A 21 13.50 6.31 13.85
CA ILE A 21 14.57 5.32 13.68
C ILE A 21 15.24 5.47 12.30
N GLU A 22 14.45 5.61 11.24
CA GLU A 22 14.93 5.78 9.87
C GLU A 22 15.65 7.12 9.68
N ALA A 23 15.16 8.19 10.30
CA ALA A 23 15.80 9.50 10.31
C ALA A 23 17.16 9.47 11.00
N LEU A 24 17.25 8.84 12.19
CA LEU A 24 18.50 8.66 12.93
C LEU A 24 19.47 7.74 12.17
N GLY A 25 18.95 6.77 11.42
CA GLY A 25 19.72 5.94 10.49
C GLY A 25 20.21 6.68 9.24
N GLY A 26 19.85 7.96 9.07
CA GLY A 26 20.30 8.82 7.97
C GLY A 26 19.49 8.70 6.69
N LEU A 27 18.39 7.93 6.65
CA LEU A 27 17.60 7.69 5.44
C LEU A 27 17.11 9.00 4.80
N TYR A 28 16.64 9.93 5.63
CA TYR A 28 16.01 11.17 5.17
C TYR A 28 16.99 12.35 5.02
N PHE A 29 18.09 12.36 5.77
CA PHE A 29 18.98 13.54 5.84
C PHE A 29 20.33 13.37 5.13
N ASN A 30 20.78 12.14 4.89
CA ASN A 30 22.13 11.87 4.42
C ASN A 30 22.18 11.34 2.97
N ASN A 31 21.10 11.49 2.21
CA ASN A 31 20.97 10.90 0.88
C ASN A 31 20.40 11.90 -0.15
N ASP A 32 21.02 11.99 -1.32
CA ASP A 32 20.62 12.90 -2.41
C ASP A 32 19.43 12.38 -3.24
N ARG A 33 18.85 11.24 -2.85
CA ARG A 33 17.75 10.60 -3.60
C ARG A 33 16.41 11.30 -3.44
N ARG A 34 16.18 12.02 -2.33
CA ARG A 34 14.93 12.72 -2.02
C ARG A 34 14.98 14.19 -2.41
N THR A 35 13.88 14.67 -2.94
CA THR A 35 13.67 16.09 -3.26
C THR A 35 12.65 16.73 -2.32
N LYS A 36 12.61 18.06 -2.26
CA LYS A 36 11.54 18.79 -1.56
C LYS A 36 10.15 18.36 -2.04
N ASN A 37 10.02 18.03 -3.32
CA ASN A 37 8.78 17.56 -3.93
C ASN A 37 8.33 16.22 -3.34
N ASP A 38 9.26 15.29 -3.07
CA ASP A 38 8.93 13.99 -2.46
C ASP A 38 8.35 14.15 -1.05
N TYR A 39 8.98 15.00 -0.22
CA TYR A 39 8.49 15.30 1.12
C TYR A 39 7.09 15.94 1.13
N VAL A 40 6.84 16.86 0.19
CA VAL A 40 5.51 17.47 0.04
C VAL A 40 4.46 16.42 -0.29
N ILE A 41 4.74 15.52 -1.23
CA ILE A 41 3.80 14.45 -1.61
C ILE A 41 3.48 13.59 -0.40
N GLU A 42 4.48 13.15 0.35
CA GLU A 42 4.28 12.23 1.48
C GLU A 42 3.51 12.86 2.62
N ILE A 43 3.84 14.11 2.99
CA ILE A 43 3.10 14.86 4.02
C ILE A 43 1.65 15.06 3.58
N LEU A 44 1.42 15.45 2.32
CA LEU A 44 0.06 15.63 1.80
C LEU A 44 -0.71 14.31 1.81
N CYS A 45 -0.11 13.19 1.39
CA CYS A 45 -0.74 11.87 1.44
C CYS A 45 -1.04 11.43 2.87
N LEU A 46 -0.09 11.61 3.79
CA LEU A 46 -0.21 11.27 5.21
C LEU A 46 -1.35 12.00 5.90
N VAL A 47 -1.63 13.24 5.50
CA VAL A 47 -2.76 14.01 6.03
C VAL A 47 -4.03 13.67 5.27
N THR A 48 -4.02 13.77 3.94
CA THR A 48 -5.23 13.72 3.10
C THR A 48 -5.95 12.38 3.19
N LEU A 49 -5.23 11.26 3.22
CA LEU A 49 -5.86 9.94 3.27
C LEU A 49 -6.67 9.73 4.57
N PRO A 50 -6.08 9.78 5.78
CA PRO A 50 -6.81 9.49 7.01
C PRO A 50 -7.74 10.61 7.47
N THR A 51 -7.49 11.88 7.09
CA THR A 51 -8.30 13.01 7.58
C THR A 51 -9.40 13.45 6.61
N LEU A 52 -9.26 13.18 5.31
CA LEU A 52 -10.23 13.62 4.30
C LEU A 52 -10.84 12.42 3.56
N ILE A 53 -10.03 11.60 2.88
CA ILE A 53 -10.55 10.57 1.97
C ILE A 53 -11.29 9.47 2.74
N GLN A 54 -10.65 8.86 3.74
CA GLN A 54 -11.25 7.76 4.51
C GLN A 54 -12.53 8.20 5.24
N PRO A 55 -12.57 9.34 5.97
CA PRO A 55 -13.80 9.83 6.57
C PRO A 55 -14.88 10.17 5.55
N ALA A 56 -14.53 10.78 4.41
CA ALA A 56 -15.50 11.10 3.36
C ALA A 56 -16.13 9.84 2.77
N ILE A 57 -15.35 8.80 2.48
CA ILE A 57 -15.85 7.51 2.00
C ILE A 57 -16.76 6.88 3.05
N LEU A 58 -16.34 6.83 4.31
CA LEU A 58 -17.13 6.26 5.39
C LEU A 58 -18.47 6.98 5.54
N LEU A 59 -18.45 8.31 5.67
CA LEU A 59 -19.68 9.12 5.81
C LEU A 59 -20.60 8.97 4.60
N THR A 60 -20.04 8.98 3.39
CA THR A 60 -20.82 8.78 2.15
C THR A 60 -21.47 7.41 2.14
N THR A 61 -20.73 6.37 2.52
CA THR A 61 -21.24 5.00 2.57
C THR A 61 -22.35 4.85 3.60
N LEU A 62 -22.14 5.35 4.83
CA LEU A 62 -23.15 5.31 5.89
C LEU A 62 -24.41 6.10 5.51
N PHE A 63 -24.24 7.29 4.93
CA PHE A 63 -25.36 8.11 4.46
C PHE A 63 -26.17 7.40 3.37
N ALA A 64 -25.50 6.88 2.34
CA ALA A 64 -26.15 6.18 1.24
C ALA A 64 -26.88 4.91 1.72
N MET A 65 -26.23 4.12 2.57
CA MET A 65 -26.83 2.90 3.12
C MET A 65 -28.02 3.20 4.02
N LYS A 66 -27.94 4.23 4.87
CA LYS A 66 -29.08 4.64 5.70
C LYS A 66 -30.25 5.19 4.86
N ALA A 67 -29.96 5.87 3.76
CA ALA A 67 -30.99 6.42 2.87
C ALA A 67 -31.71 5.33 2.05
N TRP A 68 -30.97 4.34 1.54
CA TRP A 68 -31.51 3.34 0.62
C TRP A 68 -31.81 1.99 1.25
N PHE A 69 -31.12 1.64 2.34
CA PHE A 69 -31.20 0.34 3.01
C PHE A 69 -31.27 0.44 4.54
N PRO A 70 -32.11 1.32 5.14
CA PRO A 70 -32.12 1.57 6.58
C PRO A 70 -32.32 0.32 7.44
N GLY A 71 -33.01 -0.70 6.93
CA GLY A 71 -33.27 -1.95 7.65
C GLY A 71 -32.08 -2.91 7.75
N LEU A 72 -30.92 -2.57 7.16
CA LEU A 72 -29.71 -3.39 7.23
C LEU A 72 -28.66 -2.84 8.21
N GLU A 73 -28.93 -1.71 8.87
CA GLU A 73 -28.05 -1.18 9.93
C GLU A 73 -27.91 -2.24 11.03
N ASP A 74 -26.66 -2.53 11.41
CA ASP A 74 -26.31 -3.55 12.43
C ASP A 74 -26.82 -4.98 12.17
N TYR A 75 -27.21 -5.29 10.93
CA TYR A 75 -27.83 -6.58 10.59
C TYR A 75 -27.00 -7.80 11.01
N PHE A 76 -25.67 -7.71 10.95
CA PHE A 76 -24.75 -8.79 11.31
C PHE A 76 -24.10 -8.63 12.68
N ILE A 77 -24.54 -7.68 13.52
CA ILE A 77 -23.88 -7.37 14.80
C ILE A 77 -23.79 -8.58 15.74
N ASN A 78 -24.80 -9.45 15.73
CA ASN A 78 -24.88 -10.65 16.59
C ASN A 78 -24.28 -11.91 15.93
N SER A 79 -23.76 -11.81 14.72
CA SER A 79 -23.08 -12.94 14.07
C SER A 79 -21.70 -13.20 14.71
N SER A 80 -21.11 -14.35 14.41
CA SER A 80 -19.81 -14.71 14.97
C SER A 80 -18.74 -13.66 14.64
N LEU A 81 -17.93 -13.30 15.64
CA LEU A 81 -16.76 -12.42 15.46
C LEU A 81 -15.84 -12.92 14.33
N TRP A 82 -15.71 -14.24 14.16
CA TRP A 82 -14.88 -14.83 13.11
C TRP A 82 -15.43 -14.55 11.70
N TRP A 83 -16.75 -14.41 11.55
CA TRP A 83 -17.34 -13.98 10.28
C TRP A 83 -17.01 -12.52 9.97
N HIS A 84 -17.00 -11.65 10.98
CA HIS A 84 -16.57 -10.26 10.80
C HIS A 84 -15.09 -10.19 10.40
N VAL A 85 -14.22 -10.95 11.05
CA VAL A 85 -12.79 -11.03 10.70
C VAL A 85 -12.62 -11.53 9.26
N ALA A 86 -13.28 -12.62 8.89
CA ALA A 86 -13.25 -13.14 7.53
C ALA A 86 -13.76 -12.11 6.51
N ALA A 87 -14.82 -11.38 6.83
CA ALA A 87 -15.37 -10.34 5.98
C ALA A 87 -14.36 -9.20 5.74
N PHE A 88 -13.64 -8.73 6.76
CA PHE A 88 -12.56 -7.75 6.56
C PHE A 88 -11.39 -8.30 5.76
N LEU A 89 -10.95 -9.54 6.01
CA LEU A 89 -9.86 -10.15 5.23
C LEU A 89 -10.23 -10.28 3.74
N VAL A 90 -11.48 -10.61 3.43
CA VAL A 90 -11.93 -10.80 2.03
C VAL A 90 -12.33 -9.47 1.37
N LEU A 91 -13.15 -8.66 2.02
CA LEU A 91 -13.74 -7.48 1.38
C LEU A 91 -12.88 -6.23 1.51
N ASP A 92 -12.01 -6.13 2.52
CA ASP A 92 -11.06 -5.03 2.65
C ASP A 92 -9.65 -5.43 2.16
N ASP A 93 -9.05 -6.50 2.69
CA ASP A 93 -7.66 -6.84 2.34
C ASP A 93 -7.49 -7.48 0.96
N MET A 94 -8.28 -8.52 0.63
CA MET A 94 -8.17 -9.18 -0.68
C MET A 94 -8.61 -8.26 -1.82
N THR A 95 -9.63 -7.41 -1.63
CA THR A 95 -9.99 -6.43 -2.67
C THR A 95 -8.90 -5.38 -2.85
N GLN A 96 -8.15 -5.04 -1.80
CA GLN A 96 -6.95 -4.22 -1.91
C GLN A 96 -5.83 -4.93 -2.68
N TYR A 97 -5.62 -6.23 -2.47
CA TYR A 97 -4.70 -7.03 -3.30
C TYR A 97 -5.08 -6.93 -4.79
N TRP A 98 -6.37 -7.10 -5.13
CA TRP A 98 -6.83 -7.00 -6.53
C TRP A 98 -6.72 -5.59 -7.10
N TRP A 99 -7.00 -4.56 -6.29
CA TRP A 99 -6.81 -3.16 -6.68
C TRP A 99 -5.34 -2.84 -6.97
N HIS A 100 -4.45 -3.37 -6.13
CA HIS A 100 -3.02 -3.23 -6.31
C HIS A 100 -2.54 -3.95 -7.58
N ARG A 101 -2.93 -5.22 -7.75
CA ARG A 101 -2.65 -5.99 -8.98
C ARG A 101 -3.20 -5.32 -10.23
N LEU A 102 -4.43 -4.81 -10.21
CA LEU A 102 -5.03 -4.08 -11.33
C LEU A 102 -4.19 -2.85 -11.70
N SER A 103 -3.63 -2.17 -10.71
CA SER A 103 -2.75 -1.02 -10.89
C SER A 103 -1.41 -1.38 -11.54
N HIS A 104 -1.00 -2.64 -11.43
CA HIS A 104 0.16 -3.22 -12.11
C HIS A 104 -0.19 -4.02 -13.37
N VAL A 105 -1.42 -3.93 -13.89
CA VAL A 105 -1.80 -4.59 -15.15
C VAL A 105 -2.42 -3.60 -16.12
N SER A 106 -3.12 -2.58 -15.61
CA SER A 106 -3.72 -1.53 -16.43
C SER A 106 -2.81 -0.29 -16.48
N PRO A 107 -2.36 0.15 -17.67
CA PRO A 107 -1.54 1.35 -17.83
C PRO A 107 -2.18 2.63 -17.26
N THR A 108 -3.50 2.73 -17.28
CA THR A 108 -4.22 3.88 -16.71
C THR A 108 -4.24 3.83 -15.19
N MET A 109 -4.44 2.63 -14.60
CA MET A 109 -4.43 2.45 -13.15
C MET A 109 -3.03 2.59 -12.58
N TRP A 110 -2.03 2.12 -13.31
CA TRP A 110 -0.62 2.35 -13.01
C TRP A 110 -0.33 3.82 -12.75
N LYS A 111 -0.85 4.76 -13.56
CA LYS A 111 -0.60 6.19 -13.36
C LYS A 111 -1.05 6.73 -12.01
N LEU A 112 -2.10 6.13 -11.42
CA LEU A 112 -2.58 6.48 -10.09
C LEU A 112 -1.68 5.91 -8.98
N HIS A 113 -1.05 4.77 -9.25
CA HIS A 113 -0.18 4.06 -8.32
C HIS A 113 1.31 4.38 -8.50
N ARG A 114 1.71 4.90 -9.66
CA ARG A 114 3.08 5.28 -10.04
C ARG A 114 3.74 6.19 -9.02
N PRO A 115 3.06 7.17 -8.38
CA PRO A 115 3.68 7.96 -7.32
C PRO A 115 4.29 7.09 -6.21
N HIS A 116 3.73 5.92 -5.93
CA HIS A 116 4.23 4.96 -4.95
C HIS A 116 5.52 4.28 -5.39
N HIS A 117 5.59 3.91 -6.67
CA HIS A 117 6.70 3.15 -7.24
C HIS A 117 7.84 4.00 -7.78
N VAL A 118 7.63 5.28 -8.10
CA VAL A 118 8.68 6.13 -8.68
C VAL A 118 9.78 6.49 -7.66
N VAL A 119 9.61 6.14 -6.39
CA VAL A 119 10.59 6.42 -5.33
C VAL A 119 11.77 5.47 -5.42
N GLU A 120 12.97 6.02 -5.31
CA GLU A 120 14.23 5.27 -5.45
C GLU A 120 14.79 4.74 -4.12
N GLU A 121 13.95 4.74 -3.09
CA GLU A 121 14.26 4.24 -1.76
C GLU A 121 13.00 3.80 -1.04
N MET A 122 13.19 2.88 -0.09
CA MET A 122 12.13 2.37 0.77
C MET A 122 12.24 3.01 2.16
N GLY A 123 11.09 3.26 2.77
CA GLY A 123 10.98 3.83 4.10
C GLY A 123 9.52 4.05 4.46
N VAL A 124 9.25 4.27 5.75
CA VAL A 124 7.88 4.33 6.25
C VAL A 124 7.07 5.50 5.66
N MET A 125 7.74 6.59 5.28
CA MET A 125 7.10 7.77 4.65
C MET A 125 6.49 7.47 3.27
N VAL A 126 6.97 6.43 2.57
CA VAL A 126 6.49 6.06 1.23
C VAL A 126 5.14 5.31 1.28
N THR A 127 4.77 4.77 2.46
CA THR A 127 3.60 3.89 2.67
C THR A 127 2.32 4.41 2.03
N TYR A 128 2.05 5.71 2.13
CA TYR A 128 0.80 6.30 1.66
C TYR A 128 0.92 7.08 0.34
N ARG A 129 2.09 7.03 -0.30
CA ARG A 129 2.40 7.85 -1.48
C ARG A 129 1.66 7.35 -2.73
N ASN A 130 0.43 7.79 -2.97
CA ASN A 130 -0.36 7.47 -4.16
C ASN A 130 -1.14 8.69 -4.64
N ALA A 131 -1.63 8.67 -5.88
CA ALA A 131 -2.56 9.69 -6.36
C ALA A 131 -3.83 9.71 -5.49
N THR A 132 -4.44 10.88 -5.30
CA THR A 132 -5.66 11.02 -4.49
C THR A 132 -6.79 10.13 -5.01
N LEU A 133 -6.92 10.03 -6.33
CA LEU A 133 -7.95 9.20 -6.97
C LEU A 133 -7.72 7.70 -6.78
N TYR A 134 -6.49 7.24 -6.55
CA TYR A 134 -6.20 5.85 -6.20
C TYR A 134 -6.95 5.43 -4.93
N TYR A 135 -6.90 6.26 -3.89
CA TYR A 135 -7.60 5.99 -2.64
C TYR A 135 -9.09 6.21 -2.74
N ALA A 136 -9.53 7.28 -3.43
CA ALA A 136 -10.95 7.55 -3.61
C ALA A 136 -11.69 6.39 -4.29
N LEU A 137 -11.03 5.66 -5.19
CA LEU A 137 -11.59 4.52 -5.92
C LEU A 137 -11.22 3.16 -5.31
N MET A 138 -10.43 3.11 -4.24
CA MET A 138 -9.98 1.85 -3.64
C MET A 138 -11.17 1.09 -3.04
N PRO A 139 -11.56 -0.08 -3.58
CA PRO A 139 -12.78 -0.78 -3.18
C PRO A 139 -12.80 -1.17 -1.70
N GLY A 140 -11.64 -1.56 -1.14
CA GLY A 140 -11.53 -1.95 0.27
C GLY A 140 -12.04 -0.89 1.24
N LEU A 141 -11.77 0.40 0.98
CA LEU A 141 -12.26 1.49 1.84
C LEU A 141 -13.80 1.60 1.83
N TRP A 142 -14.42 1.41 0.67
CA TRP A 142 -15.88 1.41 0.53
C TRP A 142 -16.50 0.18 1.18
N PHE A 143 -15.93 -1.00 0.96
CA PHE A 143 -16.36 -2.23 1.63
C PHE A 143 -16.22 -2.14 3.14
N THR A 144 -15.14 -1.54 3.66
CA THR A 144 -14.98 -1.26 5.08
C THR A 144 -16.14 -0.40 5.61
N GLY A 145 -16.56 0.64 4.88
CA GLY A 145 -17.74 1.43 5.24
C GLY A 145 -19.03 0.61 5.29
N LEU A 146 -19.22 -0.31 4.33
CA LEU A 146 -20.37 -1.22 4.31
C LEU A 146 -20.34 -2.21 5.49
N LEU A 147 -19.18 -2.78 5.81
CA LEU A 147 -19.02 -3.71 6.93
C LEU A 147 -19.30 -3.02 8.27
N ILE A 148 -18.85 -1.77 8.43
CA ILE A 148 -19.17 -0.97 9.62
C ILE A 148 -20.68 -0.73 9.70
N TYR A 149 -21.34 -0.37 8.59
CA TYR A 149 -22.80 -0.18 8.54
C TYR A 149 -23.57 -1.44 8.96
N PHE A 150 -23.09 -2.62 8.56
CA PHE A 150 -23.71 -3.90 8.93
C PHE A 150 -23.41 -4.36 10.37
N GLY A 151 -22.80 -3.52 11.22
CA GLY A 151 -22.56 -3.79 12.63
C GLY A 151 -21.21 -4.44 12.94
N MET A 152 -20.25 -4.44 12.01
CA MET A 152 -18.92 -5.03 12.21
C MET A 152 -17.88 -4.03 12.74
N GLY A 153 -18.32 -2.86 13.20
CA GLY A 153 -17.44 -1.78 13.67
C GLY A 153 -16.55 -2.18 14.86
N TYR A 154 -16.97 -3.10 15.71
CA TYR A 154 -16.15 -3.58 16.83
C TYR A 154 -14.87 -4.29 16.37
N VAL A 155 -14.96 -5.19 15.37
CA VAL A 155 -13.78 -5.85 14.80
C VAL A 155 -12.87 -4.86 14.10
N TYR A 156 -13.45 -3.87 13.42
CA TYR A 156 -12.68 -2.82 12.74
C TYR A 156 -11.71 -2.09 13.68
N LEU A 157 -12.11 -1.85 14.94
CA LEU A 157 -11.25 -1.20 15.95
C LEU A 157 -9.92 -1.92 16.17
N PHE A 158 -9.89 -3.24 16.02
CA PHE A 158 -8.68 -4.05 16.18
C PHE A 158 -8.02 -4.39 14.84
N TYR A 159 -8.84 -4.67 13.83
CA TYR A 159 -8.37 -5.00 12.49
C TYR A 159 -7.55 -3.85 11.87
N LEU A 160 -8.05 -2.62 11.92
CA LEU A 160 -7.40 -1.46 11.33
C LEU A 160 -5.98 -1.22 11.86
N PRO A 161 -5.74 -1.10 13.19
CA PRO A 161 -4.40 -0.84 13.69
C PRO A 161 -3.44 -2.00 13.39
N ILE A 162 -3.90 -3.26 13.47
CA ILE A 162 -3.08 -4.42 13.08
C ILE A 162 -2.67 -4.29 11.62
N LYS A 163 -3.64 -4.09 10.72
CA LYS A 163 -3.40 -3.89 9.30
C LYS A 163 -2.36 -2.81 9.05
N LEU A 164 -2.58 -1.61 9.56
CA LEU A 164 -1.70 -0.47 9.33
C LEU A 164 -0.30 -0.68 9.90
N VAL A 165 -0.16 -1.27 11.10
CA VAL A 165 1.16 -1.56 11.68
C VAL A 165 1.95 -2.51 10.80
N PHE A 166 1.36 -3.60 10.30
CA PHE A 166 2.06 -4.54 9.42
C PHE A 166 2.42 -3.91 8.08
N ILE A 167 1.56 -3.06 7.52
CA ILE A 167 1.87 -2.31 6.29
C ILE A 167 3.07 -1.37 6.51
N LEU A 168 3.09 -0.61 7.61
CA LEU A 168 4.21 0.27 7.97
C LEU A 168 5.50 -0.54 8.17
N LEU A 169 5.40 -1.68 8.85
CA LEU A 169 6.52 -2.59 9.06
C LEU A 169 7.05 -3.17 7.75
N ALA A 170 6.19 -3.48 6.76
CA ALA A 170 6.59 -3.98 5.45
C ALA A 170 7.34 -2.92 4.61
N HIS A 171 7.06 -1.63 4.82
CA HIS A 171 7.77 -0.54 4.15
C HIS A 171 9.09 -0.15 4.85
N SER A 172 9.20 -0.42 6.15
CA SER A 172 10.29 0.12 6.96
C SER A 172 11.68 -0.37 6.57
N GLU A 173 12.63 0.58 6.53
CA GLU A 173 14.06 0.34 6.23
C GLU A 173 14.79 -0.42 7.34
N THR A 174 14.14 -0.61 8.48
CA THR A 174 14.62 -1.51 9.54
C THR A 174 14.81 -2.94 9.03
N ARG A 175 14.00 -3.39 8.05
CA ARG A 175 14.02 -4.75 7.47
C ARG A 175 14.08 -5.81 8.55
N TRP A 176 13.12 -5.74 9.48
CA TRP A 176 13.06 -6.54 10.70
C TRP A 176 13.01 -8.06 10.42
N ASP A 177 12.49 -8.46 9.26
CA ASP A 177 12.40 -9.85 8.82
C ASP A 177 13.77 -10.50 8.56
N ARG A 178 14.86 -9.71 8.43
CA ARG A 178 16.24 -10.24 8.40
C ARG A 178 16.55 -11.13 9.61
N PHE A 179 15.99 -10.80 10.77
CA PHE A 179 16.16 -11.58 11.99
C PHE A 179 15.61 -13.01 11.83
N LEU A 180 14.45 -13.16 11.16
CA LEU A 180 13.80 -14.45 10.93
C LEU A 180 14.68 -15.38 10.08
N PHE A 181 15.41 -14.82 9.10
CA PHE A 181 16.22 -15.60 8.17
C PHE A 181 17.63 -15.91 8.71
N LYS A 182 18.15 -15.06 9.60
CA LYS A 182 19.50 -15.17 10.16
C LYS A 182 19.70 -16.43 11.01
N TYR A 183 18.72 -16.80 11.82
CA TYR A 183 18.84 -17.92 12.78
C TYR A 183 18.09 -19.15 12.27
N LYS A 184 18.82 -20.26 12.06
CA LYS A 184 18.26 -21.53 11.55
C LYS A 184 17.07 -22.05 12.36
N ILE A 185 17.07 -21.84 13.68
CA ILE A 185 15.96 -22.24 14.56
C ILE A 185 14.64 -21.54 14.23
N LEU A 186 14.70 -20.35 13.62
CA LEU A 186 13.53 -19.58 13.21
C LEU A 186 13.02 -19.97 11.82
N HIS A 187 13.74 -20.80 11.06
CA HIS A 187 13.38 -21.11 9.66
C HIS A 187 11.98 -21.75 9.50
N PRO A 188 11.51 -22.66 10.38
CA PRO A 188 10.14 -23.16 10.29
C PRO A 188 9.10 -22.06 10.47
N ILE A 189 9.33 -21.14 11.41
CA ILE A 189 8.44 -19.99 11.66
C ILE A 189 8.51 -19.02 10.48
N ALA A 190 9.72 -18.69 10.01
CA ALA A 190 9.95 -17.82 8.87
C ALA A 190 9.23 -18.34 7.62
N TRP A 191 9.23 -19.66 7.39
CA TRP A 191 8.53 -20.29 6.26
C TRP A 191 7.02 -20.05 6.26
N VAL A 192 6.39 -20.06 7.45
CA VAL A 192 4.95 -19.76 7.61
C VAL A 192 4.69 -18.26 7.45
N ILE A 193 5.49 -17.43 8.12
CA ILE A 193 5.32 -15.98 8.14
C ILE A 193 5.46 -15.40 6.72
N GLU A 194 6.51 -15.77 5.98
CA GLU A 194 6.79 -15.27 4.63
C GLU A 194 5.75 -15.71 3.57
N ARG A 195 4.81 -16.58 3.94
CA ARG A 195 3.68 -17.03 3.10
C ARG A 195 2.32 -16.54 3.59
N THR A 196 2.28 -15.87 4.74
CA THR A 196 1.03 -15.45 5.39
C THR A 196 0.91 -13.93 5.43
N ILE A 197 1.96 -13.23 5.89
CA ILE A 197 1.95 -11.77 6.04
C ILE A 197 2.97 -11.13 5.11
N THR A 198 2.69 -9.90 4.67
CA THR A 198 3.63 -9.15 3.85
C THR A 198 4.84 -8.74 4.69
N LEU A 199 6.03 -9.12 4.22
CA LEU A 199 7.30 -8.83 4.86
C LEU A 199 8.07 -7.73 4.11
N PRO A 200 9.03 -7.06 4.75
CA PRO A 200 9.94 -6.16 4.05
C PRO A 200 10.61 -6.83 2.85
N SER A 201 11.09 -8.06 2.93
CA SER A 201 11.73 -8.73 1.78
C SER A 201 10.79 -8.95 0.59
N THR A 202 9.53 -9.31 0.83
CA THR A 202 8.55 -9.50 -0.26
C THR A 202 8.08 -8.17 -0.84
N HIS A 203 7.84 -7.17 0.01
CA HIS A 203 7.41 -5.84 -0.42
C HIS A 203 8.53 -5.04 -1.10
N TYR A 204 9.78 -5.20 -0.64
CA TYR A 204 10.92 -4.56 -1.27
C TYR A 204 11.17 -5.16 -2.65
N ALA A 205 11.00 -6.48 -2.81
CA ALA A 205 11.03 -7.10 -4.12
C ALA A 205 9.97 -6.49 -5.05
N HIS A 206 8.76 -6.23 -4.54
CA HIS A 206 7.70 -5.55 -5.29
C HIS A 206 8.08 -4.11 -5.72
N HIS A 207 8.78 -3.35 -4.88
CA HIS A 207 9.26 -2.01 -5.25
C HIS A 207 10.55 -1.99 -6.08
N GLY A 208 11.16 -3.16 -6.30
CA GLY A 208 12.40 -3.28 -7.03
C GLY A 208 12.26 -2.82 -8.48
N LEU A 209 13.31 -2.18 -9.00
CA LEU A 209 13.25 -1.49 -10.28
C LEU A 209 12.96 -2.43 -11.47
N THR A 210 13.55 -3.62 -11.48
CA THR A 210 13.48 -4.57 -12.61
C THR A 210 13.77 -5.99 -12.14
N GLU A 211 13.12 -7.00 -12.74
CA GLU A 211 13.34 -8.41 -12.40
C GLU A 211 14.72 -8.94 -12.78
N GLU A 212 15.49 -8.20 -13.59
CA GLU A 212 16.84 -8.58 -14.03
C GLU A 212 17.80 -8.85 -12.86
N ASP A 213 17.59 -8.23 -11.70
CA ASP A 213 18.42 -8.46 -10.51
C ASP A 213 18.15 -9.82 -9.82
N GLY A 214 17.17 -10.59 -10.31
CA GLY A 214 16.77 -11.89 -9.77
C GLY A 214 16.06 -11.84 -8.43
N ILE A 215 15.92 -10.66 -7.81
CA ILE A 215 15.32 -10.44 -6.49
C ILE A 215 13.95 -9.78 -6.64
N SER A 216 13.91 -8.69 -7.41
CA SER A 216 12.75 -7.85 -7.65
C SER A 216 11.63 -8.58 -8.38
N HIS A 217 10.40 -8.13 -8.15
CA HIS A 217 9.17 -8.60 -8.77
C HIS A 217 8.13 -7.46 -8.82
N PRO A 218 8.39 -6.39 -9.59
CA PRO A 218 7.49 -5.23 -9.66
C PRO A 218 6.06 -5.57 -10.06
N ASN A 219 5.86 -6.72 -10.72
CA ASN A 219 4.55 -7.17 -11.23
C ASN A 219 4.04 -8.44 -10.54
N GLY A 220 4.45 -8.63 -9.28
CA GLY A 220 3.88 -9.58 -8.34
C GLY A 220 4.07 -9.10 -6.91
N ASN A 221 3.86 -9.94 -5.90
CA ASN A 221 3.94 -9.57 -4.48
C ASN A 221 3.02 -8.40 -4.10
N PHE A 222 1.74 -8.45 -4.49
CA PHE A 222 0.77 -7.37 -4.31
C PHE A 222 0.10 -7.32 -2.93
N GLY A 223 0.30 -8.34 -2.10
CA GLY A 223 -0.31 -8.48 -0.78
C GLY A 223 0.06 -7.30 0.12
N ASN A 224 -0.94 -6.76 0.81
CA ASN A 224 -0.73 -5.57 1.66
C ASN A 224 -0.53 -5.95 3.14
N LEU A 225 -1.57 -6.46 3.81
CA LEU A 225 -1.42 -7.13 5.10
C LEU A 225 -1.10 -8.61 4.91
N ILE A 226 -1.94 -9.30 4.14
CA ILE A 226 -1.85 -10.75 3.94
C ILE A 226 -1.12 -11.01 2.62
N PHE A 227 0.06 -11.62 2.73
CA PHE A 227 0.83 -12.10 1.59
C PHE A 227 0.31 -13.44 1.05
N PHE A 228 -0.52 -14.14 1.83
CA PHE A 228 -1.14 -15.38 1.37
C PHE A 228 -1.94 -15.22 0.07
N TRP A 229 -2.48 -14.03 -0.22
CA TRP A 229 -3.15 -13.76 -1.50
C TRP A 229 -2.20 -13.94 -2.68
N ASP A 230 -0.93 -13.54 -2.57
CA ASP A 230 0.07 -13.79 -3.61
C ASP A 230 0.35 -15.27 -3.80
N VAL A 231 0.39 -16.03 -2.71
CA VAL A 231 0.58 -17.49 -2.75
C VAL A 231 -0.62 -18.15 -3.43
N LEU A 232 -1.84 -17.75 -3.04
CA LEU A 232 -3.09 -18.30 -3.55
C LEU A 232 -3.30 -18.00 -5.03
N PHE A 233 -3.00 -16.77 -5.46
CA PHE A 233 -3.24 -16.31 -6.84
C PHE A 233 -2.01 -16.37 -7.74
N GLY A 234 -0.91 -16.97 -7.28
CA GLY A 234 0.26 -17.29 -8.08
C GLY A 234 1.13 -16.08 -8.45
N THR A 235 1.20 -15.07 -7.60
CA THR A 235 2.01 -13.84 -7.80
C THR A 235 3.15 -13.71 -6.79
N ALA A 236 3.38 -14.74 -5.96
CA ALA A 236 4.43 -14.72 -4.94
C ALA A 236 5.83 -15.02 -5.49
N LYS A 237 6.80 -14.15 -5.18
CA LYS A 237 8.24 -14.36 -5.28
C LYS A 237 8.90 -14.10 -3.93
N ILE A 238 9.36 -15.17 -3.28
CA ILE A 238 9.99 -15.14 -1.95
C ILE A 238 11.47 -15.46 -2.09
N THR A 239 12.33 -14.45 -1.99
CA THR A 239 13.79 -14.61 -2.17
C THR A 239 14.58 -14.50 -0.87
N ARG A 240 13.95 -13.96 0.19
CA ARG A 240 14.61 -13.58 1.47
C ARG A 240 15.79 -12.62 1.29
N LYS A 241 15.78 -11.85 0.19
CA LYS A 241 16.77 -10.84 -0.18
C LYS A 241 16.05 -9.51 -0.46
N TYR A 242 16.82 -8.44 -0.60
CA TYR A 242 16.32 -7.09 -0.88
C TYR A 242 16.97 -6.58 -2.16
N PRO A 243 16.21 -5.93 -3.07
CA PRO A 243 16.79 -5.25 -4.23
C PRO A 243 17.77 -4.16 -3.82
N SER A 244 18.73 -3.88 -4.70
CA SER A 244 19.67 -2.77 -4.54
C SER A 244 19.18 -1.46 -5.17
N ARG A 245 18.20 -1.56 -6.08
CA ARG A 245 17.63 -0.44 -6.84
C ARG A 245 16.11 -0.51 -6.77
N PHE A 246 15.51 0.63 -6.47
CA PHE A 246 14.06 0.83 -6.43
C PHE A 246 13.67 1.89 -7.45
N GLY A 247 12.38 1.97 -7.76
CA GLY A 247 11.84 2.96 -8.68
C GLY A 247 10.93 2.34 -9.73
N ALA A 248 10.47 3.19 -10.64
CA ALA A 248 9.77 2.79 -11.85
C ALA A 248 10.70 2.95 -13.07
N TRP A 249 10.39 2.27 -14.17
CA TRP A 249 11.19 2.32 -15.40
C TRP A 249 11.46 3.77 -15.87
N ASN A 250 10.40 4.59 -15.91
CA ASN A 250 10.46 6.01 -16.21
C ASN A 250 10.57 6.78 -14.89
N GLN A 251 11.81 6.96 -14.40
CA GLN A 251 12.13 7.66 -13.14
C GLN A 251 11.89 9.18 -13.20
N MET A 252 11.10 9.68 -14.16
CA MET A 252 10.82 11.10 -14.28
C MET A 252 10.08 11.64 -13.07
N LYS A 253 10.68 12.67 -12.44
CA LYS A 253 10.17 13.36 -11.27
C LYS A 253 9.19 14.46 -11.69
N GLU A 254 7.91 14.14 -11.66
CA GLU A 254 6.82 15.08 -11.91
C GLU A 254 6.55 15.99 -10.70
N PRO A 255 6.02 17.22 -10.89
CA PRO A 255 5.58 18.05 -9.77
C PRO A 255 4.52 17.32 -8.93
N TRP A 256 4.54 17.56 -7.61
CA TRP A 256 3.66 16.89 -6.65
C TRP A 256 2.17 16.96 -7.04
N TYR A 257 1.72 18.10 -7.55
CA TYR A 257 0.32 18.30 -7.92
C TYR A 257 -0.07 17.49 -9.15
N VAL A 258 0.85 17.21 -10.09
CA VAL A 258 0.59 16.32 -11.23
C VAL A 258 0.47 14.88 -10.73
N GLN A 259 1.40 14.44 -9.86
CA GLN A 259 1.38 13.09 -9.31
C GLN A 259 0.11 12.81 -8.47
N LEU A 260 -0.32 13.77 -7.66
CA LEU A 260 -1.45 13.59 -6.75
C LEU A 260 -2.82 13.81 -7.40
N MET A 261 -2.92 14.74 -8.36
CA MET A 261 -4.20 15.16 -8.95
C MET A 261 -4.44 14.57 -10.34
N PHE A 262 -3.62 13.64 -10.83
CA PHE A 262 -3.90 12.96 -12.09
C PHE A 262 -5.25 12.22 -12.02
N PRO A 263 -6.11 12.30 -13.05
CA PRO A 263 -5.92 12.91 -14.38
C PRO A 263 -6.45 14.34 -14.52
N PHE A 264 -6.90 14.97 -13.42
CA PHE A 264 -7.44 16.33 -13.41
C PHE A 264 -6.36 17.38 -13.70
N ILE A 265 -5.15 17.14 -13.20
CA ILE A 265 -3.94 17.89 -13.58
C ILE A 265 -2.98 16.91 -14.23
N ARG A 266 -2.43 17.29 -15.39
CA ARG A 266 -1.57 16.43 -16.22
C ARG A 266 -0.21 17.07 -16.44
N SER A 267 0.77 16.23 -16.79
CA SER A 267 2.10 16.72 -17.18
C SER A 267 2.00 17.51 -18.49
N LYS A 268 2.86 18.52 -18.62
CA LYS A 268 3.03 19.25 -19.89
C LYS A 268 4.07 18.60 -20.81
N ASP A 269 4.88 17.69 -20.27
CA ASP A 269 5.93 17.01 -21.04
C ASP A 269 5.36 15.77 -21.73
N PRO A 270 5.35 15.69 -23.07
CA PRO A 270 4.84 14.53 -23.82
C PRO A 270 5.59 13.22 -23.53
N ARG A 271 6.79 13.28 -22.95
CA ARG A 271 7.56 12.10 -22.55
C ARG A 271 7.00 11.44 -21.30
N SER A 272 6.12 12.13 -20.56
CA SER A 272 5.57 11.66 -19.30
C SER A 272 4.39 10.72 -19.47
N GLU A 273 4.39 9.66 -18.68
CA GLU A 273 3.22 8.78 -18.51
C GLU A 273 1.98 9.57 -18.04
N LEU A 274 2.19 10.68 -17.31
CA LEU A 274 1.13 11.53 -16.79
C LEU A 274 0.70 12.65 -17.76
N TYR A 275 1.23 12.68 -18.98
CA TYR A 275 0.83 13.64 -20.02
C TYR A 275 -0.64 13.46 -20.44
N SER A 276 -1.10 12.22 -20.53
CA SER A 276 -2.48 11.90 -20.88
C SER A 276 -2.93 10.57 -20.27
N LEU A 277 -4.20 10.21 -20.45
CA LEU A 277 -4.75 8.94 -19.94
C LEU A 277 -4.08 7.70 -20.57
N LYS A 278 -3.65 7.80 -21.83
CA LYS A 278 -2.93 6.75 -22.55
C LYS A 278 -1.79 7.37 -23.36
N THR A 279 -0.57 6.91 -23.13
CA THR A 279 0.61 7.36 -23.89
C THR A 279 1.33 6.17 -24.49
N ASN A 280 2.17 6.43 -25.50
CA ASN A 280 3.04 5.39 -26.08
C ASN A 280 4.19 5.00 -25.14
N ASN A 281 4.43 5.79 -24.09
CA ASN A 281 5.45 5.55 -23.07
C ASN A 281 4.82 5.06 -21.77
N ASP A 282 3.58 4.57 -21.78
CA ASP A 282 3.00 4.01 -20.56
C ASP A 282 3.76 2.74 -20.19
N TYR A 283 4.24 2.66 -18.95
CA TYR A 283 4.79 1.42 -18.40
C TYR A 283 3.79 0.30 -18.66
N ASN A 284 4.23 -0.74 -19.35
CA ASN A 284 3.54 -1.99 -19.43
C ASN A 284 4.19 -2.97 -18.44
N PRO A 285 3.73 -3.00 -17.19
CA PRO A 285 4.22 -3.93 -16.19
C PRO A 285 4.24 -5.41 -16.65
N SER A 286 3.29 -5.82 -17.50
CA SER A 286 3.25 -7.21 -18.00
C SER A 286 4.29 -7.54 -19.08
N LYS A 287 4.96 -6.53 -19.65
CA LYS A 287 5.97 -6.71 -20.72
C LYS A 287 7.34 -6.21 -20.31
N ASP A 288 7.36 -5.03 -19.70
CA ASP A 288 8.57 -4.28 -19.37
C ASP A 288 9.28 -4.83 -18.12
N PHE A 289 8.73 -5.88 -17.49
CA PHE A 289 9.31 -6.55 -16.34
C PHE A 289 10.72 -7.14 -16.60
N LYS A 290 11.05 -7.42 -17.87
CA LYS A 290 12.33 -8.01 -18.32
C LYS A 290 13.29 -7.03 -18.99
N GLU A 291 12.88 -5.80 -19.23
CA GLU A 291 13.59 -4.89 -20.14
C GLU A 291 14.06 -3.63 -19.42
N PHE A 292 15.11 -3.75 -18.60
CA PHE A 292 15.86 -2.60 -18.08
C PHE A 292 17.37 -2.80 -18.22
N THR A 293 17.85 -2.95 -19.46
CA THR A 293 19.27 -2.73 -19.76
C THR A 293 19.55 -1.23 -19.74
N LYS A 294 20.27 -0.76 -18.72
CA LYS A 294 20.76 0.62 -18.64
C LYS A 294 22.00 0.81 -19.51
#